data_AF-A0A0A6VHU7-F1
#
_entry.id   AF-A0A0A6VHU7-F1
#
_cell.length_a   1.000
_cell.length_b   1.000
_cell.length_c   1.000
_cell.angle_alpha   90.00
_cell.angle_beta   90.00
_cell.angle_gamma   90.00
#
_symmetry.space_group_name_H-M   'P 1'
#
loop_
_entity.id
_entity.type
_entity.pdbx_description
1 polymer ?
#
loop_
_entity_poly.entity_id
_entity_poly.type
_entity_poly.pdbx_seq_one_letter_code
_entity_poly.pdbx_strand_id
1 'polypeptide(L)'
;MKEGYQERAGAERETKRGTMSPTYLIYTLGKLQIQALKEDYKRAKGADFSLKDFHDRFLSTGRPPVKIIRQIMLESELSGH
;
A
#
# COMPACT_ATOMS: atom_id res chain seq x y z
N MET A 1 -23.52 -13.28 -3.03
CA MET A 1 -22.65 -12.11 -3.24
C MET A 1 -23.06 -11.44 -4.54
N LYS A 2 -23.53 -10.19 -4.51
CA LYS A 2 -23.86 -9.42 -5.74
C LYS A 2 -22.70 -8.51 -6.17
N GLU A 3 -22.03 -7.85 -5.22
CA GLU A 3 -21.00 -6.84 -5.51
C GLU A 3 -19.62 -7.40 -5.92
N GLY A 4 -19.30 -8.63 -5.53
CA GLY A 4 -17.98 -9.24 -5.81
C GLY A 4 -17.90 -9.99 -7.15
N TYR A 5 -19.04 -10.19 -7.83
CA TYR A 5 -19.16 -10.91 -9.11
C TYR A 5 -18.46 -12.28 -9.13
N GLN A 6 -18.42 -12.98 -7.99
CA GLN A 6 -17.80 -14.31 -7.83
C GLN A 6 -18.86 -15.44 -7.95
N GLU A 7 -18.43 -16.59 -8.48
CA GLU A 7 -19.22 -17.82 -8.38
C GLU A 7 -19.45 -18.22 -6.92
N ARG A 8 -20.61 -18.85 -6.65
CA ARG A 8 -21.07 -19.19 -5.30
C ARG A 8 -20.02 -19.94 -4.48
N ALA A 9 -19.38 -20.95 -5.05
CA ALA A 9 -18.38 -21.75 -4.35
C ALA A 9 -17.15 -20.92 -3.92
N GLY A 10 -16.73 -19.95 -4.74
CA GLY A 10 -15.66 -19.02 -4.40
C GLY A 10 -16.07 -18.06 -3.28
N ALA A 11 -17.27 -17.49 -3.37
CA ALA A 11 -17.82 -16.58 -2.37
C ALA A 11 -17.95 -17.22 -0.98
N GLU A 12 -18.38 -18.47 -0.91
CA GLU A 12 -18.52 -19.21 0.36
C GLU A 12 -17.15 -19.52 1.01
N ARG A 13 -16.16 -19.94 0.21
CA ARG A 13 -14.78 -20.15 0.71
C ARG A 13 -14.19 -18.88 1.27
N GLU A 14 -14.34 -17.77 0.55
CA GLU A 14 -13.77 -16.48 0.94
C GLU A 14 -14.45 -15.92 2.20
N THR A 15 -15.76 -16.10 2.34
CA THR A 15 -16.50 -15.72 3.56
C THR A 15 -16.00 -16.49 4.78
N LYS A 16 -15.83 -17.81 4.67
CA LYS A 16 -15.27 -18.64 5.76
C LYS A 16 -13.85 -18.18 6.12
N ARG A 17 -12.99 -17.95 5.12
CA ARG A 17 -11.64 -17.42 5.34
C ARG A 17 -11.67 -16.08 6.09
N GLY A 18 -12.57 -15.18 5.71
CA GLY A 18 -12.72 -13.87 6.34
C GLY A 18 -13.15 -13.92 7.81
N THR A 19 -14.01 -14.86 8.19
CA THR A 19 -14.41 -15.02 9.60
C THR A 19 -13.31 -15.59 10.51
N MET A 20 -12.35 -16.30 9.93
CA MET A 20 -11.30 -17.00 10.70
C MET A 20 -9.94 -16.32 10.65
N SER A 21 -9.70 -15.44 9.67
CA SER A 21 -8.40 -14.82 9.46
C SER A 21 -8.39 -13.34 9.85
N PRO A 22 -7.65 -12.94 10.91
CA PRO A 22 -7.47 -11.53 11.23
C PRO A 22 -6.71 -10.76 10.14
N THR A 23 -6.04 -11.46 9.21
CA THR A 23 -5.30 -10.86 8.09
C THR A 23 -6.13 -10.78 6.80
N TYR A 24 -7.43 -11.04 6.84
CA TYR A 24 -8.29 -11.03 5.65
C TYR A 24 -8.20 -9.73 4.82
N LEU A 25 -8.03 -8.60 5.50
CA LEU A 25 -8.04 -7.26 4.88
C LEU A 25 -6.66 -6.74 4.43
N ILE A 26 -5.58 -7.53 4.56
CA ILE A 26 -4.20 -7.02 4.34
C ILE A 26 -3.95 -6.51 2.92
N TYR A 27 -4.60 -7.09 1.90
CA TYR A 27 -4.44 -6.63 0.51
C TYR A 27 -4.96 -5.21 0.33
N THR A 28 -6.18 -4.95 0.82
CA THR A 28 -6.81 -3.63 0.76
C THR A 28 -6.04 -2.65 1.63
N LEU A 29 -5.68 -3.04 2.86
CA LEU A 29 -4.92 -2.20 3.77
C LEU A 29 -3.57 -1.80 3.17
N GLY A 30 -2.80 -2.76 2.66
CA GLY A 30 -1.51 -2.51 2.03
C GLY A 30 -1.62 -1.58 0.82
N LYS A 31 -2.62 -1.80 -0.05
CA LYS A 31 -2.92 -0.90 -1.18
C LYS A 31 -3.19 0.52 -0.70
N LEU A 32 -4.08 0.70 0.28
CA LEU A 32 -4.43 2.01 0.82
C LEU A 32 -3.21 2.71 1.44
N GLN A 33 -2.36 1.97 2.16
CA GLN A 33 -1.13 2.51 2.74
C GLN A 33 -0.12 2.97 1.67
N ILE A 34 0.06 2.19 0.60
CA ILE A 34 0.94 2.57 -0.52
C ILE A 34 0.38 3.79 -1.27
N GLN A 35 -0.94 3.85 -1.47
CA GLN A 35 -1.59 5.00 -2.09
C GLN A 35 -1.41 6.27 -1.24
N ALA A 36 -1.63 6.18 0.07
CA ALA A 36 -1.40 7.30 0.99
C ALA A 36 0.07 7.74 1.00
N LEU A 37 1.02 6.79 1.05
CA LEU A 37 2.45 7.09 0.96
C LEU A 37 2.81 7.85 -0.32
N LYS A 38 2.29 7.41 -1.47
CA LYS A 38 2.52 8.09 -2.76
C LYS A 38 2.02 9.54 -2.76
N GLU A 39 0.82 9.78 -2.22
CA GLU A 39 0.29 11.15 -2.12
C GLU A 39 1.13 12.03 -1.19
N ASP A 40 1.65 11.45 -0.11
CA ASP A 40 2.49 12.18 0.84
C ASP A 40 3.87 12.49 0.26
N TYR A 41 4.46 11.53 -0.46
CA TYR A 41 5.70 11.73 -1.21
C TYR A 41 5.53 12.79 -2.30
N LYS A 42 4.40 12.76 -3.03
CA LYS A 42 4.06 13.78 -4.03
C LYS A 42 3.95 15.17 -3.41
N ARG A 43 3.31 15.31 -2.25
CA ARG A 43 3.24 16.60 -1.54
C ARG A 43 4.61 17.08 -1.08
N ALA A 44 5.48 16.18 -0.60
CA ALA A 44 6.83 16.54 -0.19
C ALA A 44 7.71 17.01 -1.36
N LYS A 45 7.62 16.36 -2.52
CA LYS A 45 8.41 16.71 -3.73
C LYS A 45 7.86 17.90 -4.51
N GLY A 46 6.57 18.24 -4.37
CA GLY A 46 5.95 19.36 -5.09
C GLY A 46 6.10 19.22 -6.60
N ALA A 47 6.72 20.23 -7.23
CA ALA A 47 6.94 20.27 -8.68
C ALA A 47 7.93 19.20 -9.17
N ASP A 48 8.83 18.74 -8.31
CA ASP A 48 9.86 17.74 -8.65
C ASP A 48 9.35 16.29 -8.54
N PHE A 49 8.06 16.10 -8.30
CA PHE A 49 7.49 14.76 -8.19
C PHE A 49 7.59 14.00 -9.51
N SER A 50 8.17 12.80 -9.44
CA SER A 50 8.16 11.81 -10.52
C SER A 50 7.57 10.50 -10.02
N LEU A 51 6.58 9.98 -10.75
CA LEU A 51 5.98 8.67 -10.45
C LEU A 51 7.01 7.54 -10.58
N LYS A 52 7.94 7.65 -11.53
CA LYS A 52 9.01 6.68 -11.73
C LYS A 52 9.94 6.66 -10.51
N ASP A 53 10.41 7.83 -10.06
CA ASP A 53 11.27 7.95 -8.88
C ASP A 53 10.62 7.37 -7.62
N PHE A 54 9.32 7.66 -7.42
CA PHE A 54 8.55 7.04 -6.34
C PHE A 54 8.58 5.51 -6.40
N HIS A 55 8.33 4.91 -7.57
CA HIS A 55 8.34 3.45 -7.72
C HIS A 55 9.72 2.85 -7.54
N ASP A 56 10.75 3.47 -8.11
CA ASP A 56 12.14 3.01 -7.99
C ASP A 56 12.58 2.99 -6.52
N ARG A 57 12.30 4.07 -5.78
CA ARG A 57 12.60 4.17 -4.34
C ARG A 57 11.76 3.23 -3.50
N PHE A 58 10.46 3.13 -3.77
CA PHE A 58 9.58 2.22 -3.04
C PHE A 58 10.05 0.76 -3.18
N LEU A 59 10.36 0.31 -4.41
CA LEU A 59 10.80 -1.05 -4.68
C LEU A 59 12.21 -1.35 -4.18
N SER A 60 13.10 -0.35 -4.13
CA SER A 60 14.46 -0.53 -3.60
C SER A 60 14.49 -0.80 -2.09
N THR A 61 13.43 -0.44 -1.35
CA THR A 61 13.32 -0.72 0.10
C THR A 61 13.13 -2.21 0.43
N GLY A 62 12.86 -3.07 -0.56
CA GLY A 62 12.61 -4.49 -0.35
C GLY A 62 11.18 -4.77 0.11
N ARG A 63 11.02 -5.53 1.19
CA ARG A 63 9.69 -5.96 1.71
C ARG A 63 9.43 -5.68 3.21
N PRO A 64 9.91 -4.57 3.81
CA PRO A 64 9.53 -4.24 5.18
C PRO A 64 8.06 -3.74 5.23
N PRO A 65 7.46 -3.63 6.42
CA PRO A 65 6.11 -3.06 6.56
C PRO A 65 6.02 -1.65 5.94
N VAL A 66 4.88 -1.31 5.32
CA VAL A 66 4.70 -0.02 4.63
C VAL A 66 4.95 1.19 5.55
N LYS A 67 4.69 1.05 6.85
CA LYS A 67 5.03 2.08 7.86
C LYS A 67 6.53 2.38 7.90
N ILE A 68 7.38 1.37 7.79
CA ILE A 68 8.84 1.52 7.79
C ILE A 68 9.30 2.12 6.46
N ILE A 69 8.76 1.64 5.34
CA ILE A 69 9.05 2.21 4.01
C ILE A 69 8.73 3.71 4.00
N ARG A 70 7.58 4.08 4.57
CA ARG A 70 7.16 5.47 4.71
C ARG A 70 8.16 6.33 5.47
N GLN A 71 8.69 5.82 6.59
CA GLN A 71 9.70 6.54 7.36
C GLN A 71 10.96 6.76 6.52
N ILE A 72 11.48 5.70 5.89
CA ILE A 72 12.65 5.78 5.01
C ILE A 72 12.47 6.82 3.90
N MET A 73 11.33 6.76 3.18
CA MET A 73 11.09 7.59 2.01
C MET A 73 10.73 9.05 2.34
N LEU A 74 10.23 9.35 3.53
CA LEU A 74 9.85 10.72 3.93
C LEU A 74 10.89 11.40 4.84
N GLU A 75 11.59 10.65 5.70
CA GLU A 75 12.69 11.19 6.49
C GLU A 75 13.85 11.61 5.60
N SER A 76 14.17 10.83 4.54
CA SER A 76 15.19 11.21 3.56
C SER A 76 14.93 12.54 2.85
N GLU A 77 13.65 12.94 2.75
CA GLU A 77 13.23 14.18 2.11
C GLU A 77 13.25 15.37 3.09
N LEU A 78 12.98 15.11 4.37
CA LEU A 78 13.02 16.13 5.43
C LEU A 78 14.45 16.45 5.89
N SER A 79 15.41 15.53 5.72
CA SER A 79 16.81 15.74 6.04
C SER A 79 17.63 16.40 4.91
N GLY A 80 16.99 16.81 3.81
CA GLY A 80 17.61 17.48 2.66
C GLY A 80 17.69 19.01 2.76
N HIS A 81 18.06 19.54 3.93
CA HIS A 81 18.42 20.95 4.15
C HIS A 81 19.87 21.06 4.57
#